data_AF-A0A355F2V3-F1
#
_entry.id   AF-A0A355F2V3-F1
#
_cell.length_a   1.000
_cell.length_b   1.000
_cell.length_c   1.000
_cell.angle_alpha   90.00
_cell.angle_beta   90.00
_cell.angle_gamma   90.00
#
_symmetry.space_group_name_H-M   'P 1'
#
loop_
_entity.id
_entity.type
_entity.pdbx_description
1 polymer ?
#
loop_
_entity_poly.entity_id
_entity_poly.type
_entity_poly.pdbx_seq_one_letter_code
_entity_poly.pdbx_strand_id
1 'polypeptide(L)' 'LGDPIEVDALTEVFRSATDRTGYCALGSVKTNVGHLDTAAGVASLIKTTLALAHREIPPSL' A
#
# COMPACT_ATOMS: atom_id res chain seq x y z
N LEU A 1 1.19 9.34 13.43
CA LEU A 1 0.27 8.50 14.25
C LEU A 1 -0.49 7.49 13.40
N GLY A 2 -1.00 7.87 12.23
CA GLY A 2 -1.73 6.96 11.34
C GLY A 2 -0.93 5.75 10.85
N ASP A 3 0.32 5.95 10.41
CA ASP A 3 1.06 4.87 9.74
C ASP A 3 1.29 3.62 10.61
N PRO A 4 1.71 3.72 11.89
CA PRO A 4 1.77 2.54 12.77
C PRO A 4 0.41 1.87 12.96
N ILE A 5 -0.68 2.65 13.08
CA ILE A 5 -2.03 2.11 13.25
C ILE A 5 -2.48 1.32 12.01
N GLU A 6 -2.17 1.81 10.80
CA GLU A 6 -2.48 1.13 9.54
C GLU A 6 -1.72 -0.21 9.43
N VAL A 7 -0.42 -0.20 9.76
CA VAL A 7 0.41 -1.41 9.72
C VAL A 7 0.00 -2.42 10.78
N ASP A 8 -0.32 -1.99 11.99
CA ASP A 8 -0.75 -2.86 13.08
C ASP A 8 -2.09 -3.54 12.74
N ALA A 9 -3.07 -2.77 12.23
CA ALA A 9 -4.36 -3.30 11.82
C ALA A 9 -4.23 -4.31 10.65
N LEU A 10 -3.42 -4.00 9.63
CA LEU A 10 -3.12 -4.95 8.55
C LEU A 10 -2.45 -6.22 9.09
N THR A 11 -1.49 -6.07 10.01
CA THR A 11 -0.76 -7.19 10.60
C THR A 11 -1.69 -8.10 11.40
N GLU A 12 -2.58 -7.52 12.22
CA GLU A 12 -3.55 -8.26 13.02
C GLU A 12 -4.46 -9.12 12.14
N VAL A 13 -5.07 -8.52 11.11
CA VAL A 13 -6.00 -9.22 10.22
C VAL A 13 -5.31 -10.32 9.44
N PHE A 14 -4.14 -10.06 8.83
CA PHE A 14 -3.47 -11.05 7.98
C PHE A 14 -2.84 -12.20 8.79
N ARG A 15 -2.43 -11.97 10.04
CA ARG A 15 -1.94 -13.04 10.92
C ARG A 15 -2.99 -14.10 11.24
N SER A 16 -4.27 -13.77 11.15
CA SER A 16 -5.34 -14.77 11.30
C SER A 16 -5.38 -15.81 10.16
N ALA A 17 -4.78 -15.49 9.00
CA ALA A 17 -4.84 -16.30 7.79
C ALA A 17 -3.50 -16.97 7.42
N THR A 18 -2.36 -16.49 7.93
CA THR A 18 -1.02 -16.99 7.58
C THR A 18 0.06 -16.55 8.57
N ASP A 19 1.03 -17.43 8.82
CA ASP A 19 2.24 -17.13 9.61
C ASP A 19 3.41 -16.59 8.78
N ARG A 20 3.24 -16.50 7.45
CA ARG A 20 4.30 -15.99 6.56
C ARG A 20 4.62 -14.53 6.92
N THR A 21 5.88 -14.15 6.77
CA THR A 21 6.35 -12.77 6.96
C THR A 21 7.06 -12.26 5.70
N GLY A 22 7.09 -10.94 5.50
CA GLY A 22 7.79 -10.32 4.37
C GLY A 22 7.29 -10.71 2.98
N TYR A 23 6.07 -11.26 2.87
CA TYR A 23 5.53 -11.77 1.59
C TYR A 23 4.64 -10.78 0.84
N CYS A 24 4.27 -9.67 1.48
CA CYS A 24 3.40 -8.64 0.92
C CYS A 24 4.15 -7.30 0.96
N ALA A 25 4.33 -6.67 -0.20
CA ALA A 25 4.87 -5.33 -0.26
C ALA A 25 3.79 -4.31 0.13
N LEU A 26 4.18 -3.30 0.91
CA LEU A 26 3.31 -2.19 1.31
C LEU A 26 3.94 -0.88 0.83
N GLY A 27 3.13 0.03 0.29
CA GLY A 27 3.61 1.32 -0.17
C GLY A 27 2.50 2.30 -0.48
N SER A 28 2.84 3.59 -0.55
CA SER A 28 1.90 4.68 -0.77
C SER A 28 2.26 5.43 -2.05
N VAL A 29 1.27 5.90 -2.82
CA VAL A 29 1.54 6.84 -3.93
C VAL A 29 1.84 8.25 -3.42
N LYS A 30 1.42 8.54 -2.18
CA LYS A 30 1.52 9.88 -1.59
C LYS A 30 2.96 10.34 -1.38
N THR A 31 3.92 9.41 -1.26
CA THR A 31 5.34 9.78 -1.14
C THR A 31 5.94 10.25 -2.46
N ASN A 32 5.30 9.93 -3.59
CA ASN A 32 5.72 10.39 -4.92
C ASN A 32 5.05 11.72 -5.32
N VAL A 33 3.75 11.89 -5.00
CA VAL A 33 2.92 13.01 -5.53
C VAL A 33 2.23 13.85 -4.46
N GLY A 34 2.50 13.60 -3.19
CA GLY A 34 1.85 14.27 -2.06
C GLY A 34 0.45 13.74 -1.73
N HIS A 35 -0.19 14.37 -0.75
CA HIS A 35 -1.54 14.04 -0.32
C HIS A 35 -2.58 14.78 -1.19
N LEU A 36 -3.18 14.06 -2.14
CA LEU A 36 -4.14 14.61 -3.10
C LEU A 36 -5.59 14.72 -2.56
N ASP A 37 -5.78 14.63 -1.25
CA ASP A 37 -7.09 14.71 -0.58
C ASP A 37 -8.13 13.80 -1.23
N THR A 38 -9.21 14.37 -1.79
CA THR A 38 -10.30 13.64 -2.46
C THR A 38 -9.83 12.76 -3.62
N ALA A 39 -8.72 13.10 -4.28
CA ALA A 39 -8.14 12.33 -5.38
C ALA A 39 -7.14 11.25 -4.92
N ALA A 40 -6.81 11.18 -3.62
CA ALA A 40 -5.81 10.22 -3.13
C ALA A 40 -6.22 8.75 -3.37
N GLY A 41 -7.51 8.44 -3.30
CA GLY A 41 -8.03 7.09 -3.54
C GLY A 41 -7.85 6.65 -5.00
N VAL A 42 -8.28 7.48 -5.96
CA VAL A 42 -8.16 7.16 -7.39
C VAL A 42 -6.70 7.12 -7.85
N ALA A 43 -5.83 7.98 -7.29
CA ALA A 43 -4.39 7.93 -7.57
C ALA A 43 -3.77 6.60 -7.12
N SER A 44 -4.12 6.10 -5.94
CA SER A 44 -3.68 4.78 -5.47
C SER A 44 -4.21 3.64 -6.34
N LEU A 45 -5.47 3.71 -6.78
CA LEU A 45 -6.05 2.70 -7.68
C LEU A 45 -5.34 2.65 -9.03
N ILE A 46 -5.03 3.81 -9.61
CA ILE A 46 -4.27 3.91 -10.86
C ILE A 46 -2.87 3.29 -10.68
N LYS A 47 -2.16 3.64 -9.59
CA LYS A 47 -0.85 3.03 -9.25
C LYS A 47 -0.95 1.50 -9.21
N THR A 48 -1.92 0.95 -8.47
CA THR A 48 -2.08 -0.51 -8.33
C THR A 48 -2.43 -1.17 -9.67
N THR A 49 -3.29 -0.56 -10.48
CA THR A 49 -3.67 -1.09 -11.79
C THR A 49 -2.46 -1.16 -12.72
N LEU A 50 -1.64 -0.10 -12.76
CA LEU A 50 -0.41 -0.07 -13.55
C LEU A 50 0.63 -1.07 -13.03
N ALA A 51 0.78 -1.20 -11.71
CA ALA A 51 1.68 -2.20 -11.12
C ALA A 51 1.33 -3.64 -11.54
N LEU A 52 0.03 -3.98 -11.57
CA LEU A 52 -0.44 -5.28 -12.07
C LEU A 52 -0.21 -5.44 -13.57
N ALA A 53 -0.51 -4.42 -14.37
CA ALA A 53 -0.34 -4.44 -15.83
C ALA A 53 1.13 -4.64 -16.23
N HIS A 54 2.05 -3.99 -15.52
CA HIS A 54 3.48 -4.09 -15.76
C HIS A 54 4.16 -5.23 -14.99
N ARG A 55 3.43 -5.92 -14.09
CA ARG A 55 3.95 -6.97 -13.21
C ARG A 55 5.17 -6.51 -12.38
N GLU A 56 5.15 -5.25 -11.98
CA GLU A 56 6.24 -4.60 -11.26
C GLU A 56 5.67 -3.78 -10.10
N ILE A 57 6.33 -3.87 -8.95
CA ILE A 57 5.96 -3.07 -7.77
C ILE A 57 6.87 -1.84 -7.77
N PRO A 58 6.34 -0.63 -8.06
CA PRO A 58 7.16 0.58 -8.06
C PRO A 58 7.58 0.96 -6.64
N PRO A 59 8.71 1.68 -6.48
CA PRO A 59 9.20 2.09 -5.17
C PRO A 59 8.20 3.02 -4.45
N SER A 60 8.07 2.82 -3.14
CA SER A 60 7.55 3.83 -2.22
C SER A 60 8.75 4.62 -1.72
N LEU A 61 8.77 5.93 -2.00
CA LEU A 61 9.84 6.85 -1.57
C LEU A 61 9.73 7.20 -0.08
#